data_AF-A0A8I0SDM2-F1
#
_entry.id   AF-A0A8I0SDM2-F1
#
_cell.length_a   1.000
_cell.length_b   1.000
_cell.length_c   1.000
_cell.angle_alpha   90.00
_cell.angle_beta   90.00
_cell.angle_gamma   90.00
#
_symmetry.space_group_name_H-M   'P 1'
#
loop_
_entity.id
_entity.type
_entity.pdbx_description
1 polymer ?
#
loop_
_entity_poly.entity_id
_entity_poly.type
_entity_poly.pdbx_seq_one_letter_code
_entity_poly.pdbx_strand_id
1 'polypeptide(L)'
;MDKTLNVRERNRTNHRMNRFLLTYHMFLNEKSLKDSDFSRLIFVEEYIKSLKFKLYDESSKIQLINNLEKFYPNFDEIINSSIK
;
A
#
# COMPACT_ATOMS: atom_id res chain seq x y z
N MET A 1 -20.48 10.90 21.87
CA MET A 1 -19.26 10.80 21.04
C MET A 1 -19.52 9.85 19.89
N ASP A 2 -19.41 10.38 18.67
CA ASP A 2 -19.82 9.81 17.39
C ASP A 2 -19.18 8.45 17.06
N LYS A 3 -19.96 7.36 17.10
CA LYS A 3 -19.56 6.06 16.52
C LYS A 3 -19.46 6.11 14.98
N THR A 4 -20.09 7.09 14.37
CA THR A 4 -20.28 7.27 12.92
C THR A 4 -19.02 7.77 12.19
N LEU A 5 -18.20 8.60 12.84
CA LEU A 5 -16.92 9.08 12.27
C LEU A 5 -15.90 7.95 12.13
N ASN A 6 -15.87 7.05 13.12
CA ASN A 6 -14.92 5.94 13.19
C ASN A 6 -15.06 4.94 12.03
N VAL A 7 -16.29 4.74 11.52
CA VAL A 7 -16.54 3.80 10.41
C VAL A 7 -16.09 4.39 9.08
N ARG A 8 -16.36 5.68 8.82
CA ARG A 8 -16.00 6.34 7.55
C ARG A 8 -14.48 6.51 7.41
N GLU A 9 -13.80 6.87 8.50
CA GLU A 9 -12.34 6.99 8.50
C GLU A 9 -11.66 5.63 8.33
N ARG A 10 -12.14 4.58 9.02
CA ARG A 10 -11.65 3.21 8.85
C ARG A 10 -11.81 2.72 7.41
N ASN A 11 -12.97 2.97 6.78
CA ASN A 11 -13.22 2.59 5.38
C ASN A 11 -12.31 3.35 4.40
N ARG A 12 -12.02 4.64 4.65
CA ARG A 12 -11.09 5.43 3.83
C ARG A 12 -9.65 4.95 3.95
N THR A 13 -9.22 4.61 5.16
CA THR A 13 -7.86 4.06 5.40
C THR A 13 -7.69 2.71 4.72
N ASN A 14 -8.70 1.83 4.79
CA ASN A 14 -8.71 0.57 4.06
C ASN A 14 -8.61 0.79 2.54
N HIS A 15 -9.38 1.73 1.98
CA HIS A 15 -9.33 2.01 0.55
C HIS A 15 -7.95 2.50 0.08
N ARG A 16 -7.29 3.39 0.83
CA ARG A 16 -5.93 3.86 0.49
C ARG A 16 -4.92 2.72 0.53
N MET A 17 -5.01 1.88 1.56
CA MET A 17 -4.13 0.73 1.71
C MET A 17 -4.34 -0.30 0.60
N ASN A 18 -5.58 -0.62 0.28
CA ASN A 18 -5.92 -1.55 -0.80
C ASN A 18 -5.39 -1.04 -2.14
N ARG A 19 -5.56 0.25 -2.43
CA ARG A 19 -5.02 0.85 -3.65
C ARG A 19 -3.50 0.77 -3.69
N PHE A 20 -2.82 1.02 -2.57
CA PHE A 20 -1.38 0.90 -2.46
C PHE A 20 -0.91 -0.55 -2.74
N LEU A 21 -1.56 -1.54 -2.11
CA LEU A 21 -1.27 -2.96 -2.34
C LEU A 21 -1.55 -3.40 -3.79
N LEU A 22 -2.67 -2.97 -4.39
CA LEU A 22 -2.99 -3.22 -5.79
C LEU A 22 -1.93 -2.64 -6.74
N THR A 23 -1.49 -1.42 -6.46
CA THR A 23 -0.46 -0.76 -7.27
C THR A 23 0.88 -1.52 -7.17
N TYR A 24 1.23 -2.01 -5.99
CA TYR A 24 2.41 -2.87 -5.82
C TYR A 24 2.28 -4.21 -6.56
N HIS A 25 1.11 -4.84 -6.47
CA HIS A 25 0.84 -6.09 -7.20
C HIS A 25 0.98 -5.91 -8.72
N MET A 26 0.41 -4.84 -9.26
CA MET A 26 0.55 -4.49 -10.68
C MET A 26 2.01 -4.26 -11.06
N PHE A 27 2.76 -3.50 -10.24
CA PHE A 27 4.19 -3.28 -10.46
C PHE A 27 4.98 -4.59 -10.55
N LEU A 28 4.74 -5.54 -9.64
CA LEU A 28 5.41 -6.84 -9.67
C LEU A 28 5.10 -7.60 -10.96
N ASN A 29 3.83 -7.62 -11.38
CA ASN A 29 3.41 -8.30 -12.61
C ASN A 29 3.99 -7.64 -13.87
N GLU A 30 3.92 -6.31 -13.97
CA GLU A 30 4.47 -5.54 -15.10
C GLU A 30 5.97 -5.74 -15.27
N LYS A 31 6.71 -5.85 -14.15
CA LYS A 31 8.16 -6.04 -14.14
C LYS A 31 8.58 -7.52 -14.12
N SER A 32 7.63 -8.46 -14.07
CA SER A 32 7.89 -9.89 -13.88
C SER A 32 8.77 -10.19 -12.66
N LEU A 33 8.52 -9.48 -11.55
CA LEU A 33 9.25 -9.61 -10.29
C LEU A 33 8.45 -10.43 -9.27
N LYS A 34 9.17 -11.00 -8.30
CA LYS A 34 8.58 -11.63 -7.11
C LYS A 34 8.64 -10.66 -5.93
N ASP A 35 7.66 -10.77 -5.03
CA ASP A 35 7.71 -10.02 -3.77
C ASP A 35 9.00 -10.36 -2.99
N SER A 36 9.74 -9.31 -2.67
CA SER A 36 11.08 -9.37 -2.07
C SER A 36 11.44 -7.99 -1.55
N ASP A 37 12.39 -7.92 -0.63
CA ASP A 37 12.84 -6.65 -0.04
C ASP A 37 13.30 -5.66 -1.12
N PHE A 38 14.00 -6.16 -2.15
CA PHE A 38 14.46 -5.34 -3.27
C PHE A 38 13.30 -4.80 -4.11
N SER A 39 12.28 -5.62 -4.38
CA SER A 39 11.12 -5.20 -5.16
C SER A 39 10.28 -4.17 -4.42
N ARG A 40 10.14 -4.32 -3.08
CA ARG A 40 9.46 -3.33 -2.22
C ARG A 40 10.22 -2.00 -2.21
N LEU A 41 11.54 -2.04 -2.08
CA LEU A 41 12.39 -0.84 -2.09
C LEU A 41 12.24 -0.06 -3.40
N ILE A 42 12.40 -0.73 -4.55
CA ILE A 42 12.26 -0.09 -5.87
C ILE A 42 10.86 0.52 -6.01
N PHE A 43 9.84 -0.26 -5.69
CA PHE A 43 8.47 0.21 -5.82
C PHE A 43 8.20 1.43 -4.95
N VAL A 44 8.61 1.44 -3.68
CA VAL A 44 8.35 2.58 -2.78
C VAL A 44 9.07 3.84 -3.26
N GLU A 45 10.30 3.70 -3.76
CA GLU A 45 11.06 4.81 -4.37
C GLU A 45 10.33 5.38 -5.60
N GLU A 46 9.86 4.52 -6.51
CA GLU A 46 9.10 4.95 -7.70
C GLU A 46 7.73 5.53 -7.32
N TYR A 47 7.05 4.91 -6.37
CA TYR A 47 5.74 5.32 -5.88
C TYR A 47 5.79 6.73 -5.28
N ILE A 48 6.76 7.01 -4.39
CA ILE A 48 6.92 8.35 -3.81
C ILE A 48 7.27 9.38 -4.88
N LYS A 49 8.18 9.06 -5.82
CA LYS A 49 8.53 9.95 -6.94
C LYS A 49 7.29 10.28 -7.77
N SER A 50 6.39 9.30 -8.00
CA SER A 50 5.16 9.49 -8.76
C SER A 50 4.16 10.44 -8.08
N LEU A 51 4.18 10.53 -6.75
CA LEU A 51 3.26 11.39 -5.99
C LEU A 51 3.60 12.89 -6.11
N LYS A 52 4.77 13.25 -6.64
CA LYS A 52 5.23 14.64 -6.86
C LYS A 52 5.18 15.56 -5.62
N PHE A 53 5.01 15.00 -4.42
CA PHE A 53 5.03 15.72 -3.16
C PHE A 53 6.42 15.64 -2.51
N LYS A 54 7.02 16.79 -2.19
CA LYS A 54 8.31 16.89 -1.47
C LYS A 54 8.23 16.55 0.03
N LEU A 55 7.13 15.95 0.48
CA LEU A 55 6.81 15.75 1.91
C LEU A 55 7.13 14.34 2.41
N TYR A 56 7.51 13.41 1.53
CA TYR A 56 7.86 12.05 1.92
C TYR A 56 9.34 12.00 2.32
N ASP A 57 9.55 11.89 3.63
CA ASP A 57 10.85 11.67 4.25
C ASP A 57 11.18 10.18 4.35
N GLU A 58 12.35 9.86 4.91
CA GLU A 58 12.81 8.48 5.04
C GLU A 58 11.93 7.64 5.98
N SER A 59 11.32 8.29 6.97
CA SER A 59 10.31 7.65 7.84
C SER A 59 9.11 7.17 7.01
N SER A 60 8.64 7.99 6.08
CA SER A 60 7.52 7.62 5.21
C SER A 60 7.84 6.44 4.31
N LYS A 61 9.07 6.36 3.78
CA LYS A 61 9.53 5.18 3.02
C LYS A 61 9.46 3.92 3.84
N ILE A 62 10.04 3.95 5.04
CA ILE A 62 10.05 2.82 5.97
C ILE A 62 8.62 2.37 6.28
N GLN A 63 7.70 3.31 6.53
CA GLN A 63 6.30 2.98 6.77
C GLN A 63 5.65 2.27 5.57
N LEU A 64 5.92 2.72 4.34
CA LEU A 64 5.38 2.09 3.13
C LEU A 64 5.96 0.69 2.91
N ILE A 65 7.25 0.47 3.16
CA ILE A 65 7.89 -0.84 3.07
C ILE A 65 7.29 -1.80 4.12
N ASN A 66 7.20 -1.37 5.38
CA ASN A 66 6.62 -2.16 6.46
C ASN A 66 5.15 -2.52 6.18
N ASN A 67 4.42 -1.62 5.52
CA ASN A 67 3.06 -1.88 5.07
C ASN A 67 3.02 -2.99 4.00
N LEU A 68 3.94 -3.02 3.05
CA LEU A 68 4.01 -4.11 2.07
C LEU A 68 4.35 -5.43 2.76
N GLU A 69 5.37 -5.45 3.62
CA GLU A 69 5.78 -6.63 4.38
C GLU A 69 4.64 -7.23 5.21
N LYS A 70 3.89 -6.37 5.89
CA LYS A 70 2.83 -6.79 6.78
C LYS A 70 1.58 -7.30 6.05
N PHE A 71 1.20 -6.67 4.96
CA PHE A 71 -0.13 -6.86 4.37
C PHE A 71 -0.12 -7.58 3.03
N TYR A 72 0.96 -7.48 2.24
CA TYR A 72 1.03 -8.14 0.93
C TYR A 72 0.96 -9.67 0.99
N PRO A 73 1.48 -10.38 2.01
CA PRO A 73 1.33 -11.83 2.11
C PRO A 73 -0.13 -12.32 2.11
N ASN A 74 -1.06 -11.47 2.57
CA ASN A 74 -2.50 -11.77 2.59
C ASN A 74 -3.27 -10.94 1.55
N PHE A 75 -2.61 -10.56 0.45
CA PHE A 75 -3.16 -9.68 -0.57
C PHE A 75 -4.54 -10.14 -1.08
N ASP A 76 -4.67 -11.41 -1.47
CA ASP A 76 -5.92 -11.93 -2.03
C ASP A 76 -7.09 -11.82 -1.05
N GLU A 77 -6.85 -12.09 0.25
CA GLU A 77 -7.89 -11.98 1.29
C GLU A 77 -8.32 -10.52 1.50
N ILE A 78 -7.37 -9.59 1.50
CA ILE A 78 -7.61 -8.15 1.68
C ILE A 78 -8.39 -7.56 0.51
N ILE A 79 -8.02 -7.91 -0.73
CA ILE A 79 -8.71 -7.38 -1.91
C ILE A 79 -10.11 -7.99 -2.05
N ASN A 80 -10.26 -9.30 -1.85
CA ASN A 80 -11.56 -9.96 -1.96
C ASN A 80 -12.55 -9.54 -0.86
N SER A 81 -12.07 -9.22 0.34
CA SER A 81 -12.91 -8.68 1.41
C SER A 81 -13.36 -7.23 1.19
N SER A 82 -12.71 -6.52 0.26
CA SER A 82 -12.99 -5.11 -0.02
C SER A 82 -13.99 -4.87 -1.16
N ILE A 83 -14.41 -5.95 -1.84
CA ILE A 83 -15.37 -5.93 -2.95
C ILE A 83 -16.79 -6.34 -2.49
N LYS A 84 -16.93 -6.85 -1.25
CA LYS A 84 -18.22 -7.15 -0.61
C LYS A 84 -18.84 -5.92 0.04
#